data_AF-A0A2D6D6F7-F1
#
_entry.id   AF-A0A2D6D6F7-F1
#
_cell.length_a   1.000
_cell.length_b   1.000
_cell.length_c   1.000
_cell.angle_alpha   90.00
_cell.angle_beta   90.00
_cell.angle_gamma   90.00
#
_symmetry.space_group_name_H-M   'P 1'
#
loop_
_entity.id
_entity.type
_entity.pdbx_description
1 polymer ?
#
loop_
_entity_poly.entity_id
_entity_poly.type
_entity_poly.pdbx_seq_one_letter_code
_entity_poly.pdbx_strand_id
1 'polypeptide(L)'
;MRHRQHRPDLLLIDDVEDDQSVRSKEGRDKTYDWLVREVLPIGDENTKIMIVGNLLHRDSLIMRIQKDIKQGRRKGIFRSYPIIDDNKKISWPAKFPTTKEIEELKLKIGDEKAWKQEYVLKIVYDESRVIHPDWIHYYDKIHEFEDNFRYNAIGVDPAISESTYADSTGIVTAKVYGNRENLKIYILPNPINKKMNFPKAVETIKDLYKVISQDGITKIFVESVAMQGAIAQILDHEDIPAEEVKIKGDKRARLSILANKIKNGQILFPKHGAKDLIDQMIDLGTYGNISTIFIF
;
A
#
# COMPACT_ATOMS: atom_id res chain seq x y z
N MET A 1 -20.85 42.15 -13.76
CA MET A 1 -20.53 41.59 -12.42
C MET A 1 -19.17 40.92 -12.49
N ARG A 2 -18.17 41.41 -11.73
CA ARG A 2 -16.81 40.84 -11.67
C ARG A 2 -16.76 39.76 -10.59
N HIS A 3 -16.94 38.50 -10.96
CA HIS A 3 -16.54 37.38 -10.10
C HIS A 3 -15.02 37.16 -10.26
N ARG A 4 -14.28 36.93 -9.16
CA ARG A 4 -12.84 36.56 -9.09
C ARG A 4 -11.77 37.67 -9.07
N GLN A 5 -12.00 38.85 -8.47
CA GLN A 5 -10.92 39.85 -8.34
C GLN A 5 -9.94 39.63 -7.18
N HIS A 6 -10.26 38.79 -6.19
CA HIS A 6 -9.42 38.58 -5.02
C HIS A 6 -9.14 37.10 -4.82
N ARG A 7 -7.87 36.70 -4.96
CA ARG A 7 -7.35 35.40 -4.55
C ARG A 7 -6.89 35.50 -3.09
N PRO A 8 -6.93 34.40 -2.32
CA PRO A 8 -6.55 34.42 -0.92
C PRO A 8 -5.03 34.58 -0.75
N ASP A 9 -4.60 35.45 0.16
CA ASP A 9 -3.18 35.57 0.54
C ASP A 9 -2.71 34.48 1.52
N LEU A 10 -3.66 33.78 2.17
CA LEU A 10 -3.40 32.74 3.16
C LEU A 10 -4.41 31.60 3.03
N LEU A 11 -3.92 30.36 2.96
CA LEU A 11 -4.70 29.14 3.10
C LEU A 11 -4.29 28.43 4.38
N LEU A 12 -5.25 28.24 5.28
CA LEU A 12 -5.11 27.43 6.49
C LEU A 12 -5.90 26.14 6.28
N ILE A 13 -5.22 25.01 6.39
CA ILE A 13 -5.78 23.69 6.15
C ILE A 13 -5.53 22.88 7.41
N ASP A 14 -6.59 22.59 8.16
CA ASP A 14 -6.52 21.97 9.47
C ASP A 14 -7.28 20.63 9.43
N ASP A 15 -6.65 19.57 9.94
CA ASP A 15 -7.23 18.23 10.13
C ASP A 15 -8.14 17.73 9.00
N VAL A 16 -7.63 17.77 7.76
CA VAL A 16 -8.36 17.32 6.57
C VAL A 16 -8.37 15.81 6.37
N GLU A 17 -7.67 15.06 7.21
CA GLU A 17 -7.66 13.60 7.21
C GLU A 17 -8.20 13.08 8.54
N ASP A 18 -9.02 12.04 8.44
CA ASP A 18 -9.45 11.21 9.56
C ASP A 18 -9.11 9.72 9.32
N ASP A 19 -9.32 8.88 10.33
CA ASP A 19 -9.09 7.42 10.26
C ASP A 19 -9.83 6.75 9.08
N GLN A 20 -10.98 7.29 8.63
CA GLN A 20 -11.74 6.72 7.52
C GLN A 20 -11.11 7.08 6.16
N SER A 21 -10.71 8.33 6.00
CA SER A 21 -10.08 8.85 4.78
C SER A 21 -8.73 8.20 4.49
N VAL A 22 -7.96 7.85 5.54
CA VAL A 22 -6.65 7.23 5.37
C VAL A 22 -6.69 5.71 5.26
N ARG A 23 -7.87 5.11 5.50
CA ARG A 23 -8.09 3.65 5.56
C ARG A 23 -7.67 2.96 4.28
N SER A 24 -8.04 3.51 3.12
CA SER A 24 -7.72 2.95 1.81
C SER A 24 -6.74 3.85 1.06
N LYS A 25 -5.94 3.25 0.17
CA LYS A 25 -5.07 4.01 -0.73
C LYS A 25 -5.88 4.98 -1.59
N GLU A 26 -7.04 4.55 -2.08
CA GLU A 26 -7.95 5.39 -2.86
C GLU A 26 -8.45 6.60 -2.06
N GLY A 27 -8.78 6.43 -0.77
CA GLY A 27 -9.14 7.54 0.11
C GLY A 27 -8.01 8.56 0.25
N ARG A 28 -6.79 8.09 0.50
CA ARG A 28 -5.59 8.95 0.58
C ARG A 28 -5.27 9.66 -0.74
N ASP A 29 -5.42 8.95 -1.86
CA ASP A 29 -5.25 9.51 -3.20
C ASP A 29 -6.28 10.61 -3.46
N LYS A 30 -7.54 10.38 -3.10
CA LYS A 30 -8.62 11.36 -3.24
C LYS A 30 -8.37 12.62 -2.43
N THR A 31 -7.95 12.50 -1.17
CA THR A 31 -7.63 13.67 -0.32
C THR A 31 -6.43 14.44 -0.87
N TYR A 32 -5.39 13.74 -1.35
CA TYR A 32 -4.23 14.39 -1.98
C TYR A 32 -4.60 15.10 -3.30
N ASP A 33 -5.37 14.44 -4.16
CA ASP A 33 -5.84 15.01 -5.43
C ASP A 33 -6.74 16.23 -5.18
N TRP A 34 -7.64 16.17 -4.20
CA TRP A 34 -8.46 17.32 -3.78
C TRP A 34 -7.58 18.51 -3.38
N LEU A 35 -6.58 18.29 -2.51
CA LEU A 35 -5.66 19.37 -2.12
C LEU A 35 -4.98 19.97 -3.36
N VAL A 36 -4.37 19.13 -4.19
CA VAL A 36 -3.51 19.58 -5.29
C VAL A 36 -4.29 20.20 -6.44
N ARG A 37 -5.46 19.64 -6.79
CA ARG A 37 -6.22 20.04 -7.97
C ARG A 37 -7.28 21.11 -7.68
N GLU A 38 -7.79 21.15 -6.45
CA GLU A 38 -8.89 22.05 -6.11
C GLU A 38 -8.43 23.16 -5.17
N VAL A 39 -7.69 22.83 -4.10
CA VAL A 39 -7.37 23.80 -3.04
C VAL A 39 -6.18 24.68 -3.41
N LEU A 40 -5.03 24.08 -3.78
CA LEU A 40 -3.82 24.84 -4.10
C LEU A 40 -4.02 25.86 -5.24
N PRO A 41 -4.78 25.56 -6.33
CA PRO A 41 -4.98 26.50 -7.43
C PRO A 41 -5.86 27.72 -7.10
N ILE A 42 -6.48 27.76 -5.92
CA ILE A 42 -7.26 28.92 -5.45
C ILE A 42 -6.29 30.08 -5.16
N GLY A 43 -5.10 29.79 -4.64
CA GLY A 43 -4.05 30.77 -4.36
C GLY A 43 -3.49 31.47 -5.61
N ASP A 44 -2.68 32.47 -5.37
CA ASP A 44 -1.86 33.22 -6.33
C ASP A 44 -0.36 33.06 -5.98
N GLU A 45 0.53 33.71 -6.73
CA GLU A 45 1.99 33.60 -6.57
C GLU A 45 2.49 33.87 -5.13
N ASN A 46 1.80 34.74 -4.39
CA ASN A 46 2.18 35.16 -3.03
C ASN A 46 1.38 34.47 -1.92
N THR A 47 0.49 33.53 -2.24
CA THR A 47 -0.34 32.86 -1.23
C THR A 47 0.51 31.99 -0.31
N LYS A 48 0.40 32.23 0.98
CA LYS A 48 1.00 31.38 2.01
C LYS A 48 0.06 30.22 2.30
N ILE A 49 0.61 29.02 2.43
CA ILE A 49 -0.16 27.81 2.70
C ILE A 49 0.38 27.16 3.98
N MET A 50 -0.49 27.00 4.96
CA MET A 50 -0.20 26.32 6.20
C MET A 50 -1.12 25.12 6.32
N ILE A 51 -0.53 23.95 6.54
CA ILE A 51 -1.25 22.69 6.68
C ILE A 51 -0.87 22.12 8.04
N VAL A 52 -1.88 21.85 8.84
CA VAL A 52 -1.77 21.28 10.18
C VAL A 52 -2.56 19.97 10.18
N GLY A 53 -2.00 18.95 10.81
CA GLY A 53 -2.70 17.69 10.98
C GLY A 53 -1.82 16.58 11.56
N ASN A 54 -2.47 15.46 11.83
CA ASN A 54 -1.86 14.32 12.52
C ASN A 54 -1.20 13.32 11.57
N LEU A 55 -0.31 12.50 12.13
CA LEU A 55 0.39 11.44 11.38
C LEU A 55 -0.41 10.13 11.39
N LEU A 56 -1.57 10.16 10.73
CA LEU A 56 -2.53 9.05 10.73
C LEU A 56 -2.03 7.83 9.93
N HIS A 57 -1.26 8.03 8.87
CA HIS A 57 -0.75 6.96 8.01
C HIS A 57 0.60 7.32 7.38
N ARG A 58 1.44 6.32 7.07
CA ARG A 58 2.74 6.53 6.38
C ARG A 58 2.65 7.14 4.98
N ASP A 59 1.46 7.07 4.41
CA ASP A 59 1.10 7.57 3.09
C ASP A 59 -0.03 8.61 3.17
N SER A 60 -0.23 9.21 4.34
CA SER A 60 -1.19 10.31 4.55
C SER A 60 -0.76 11.58 3.80
N LEU A 61 -1.67 12.54 3.67
CA LEU A 61 -1.47 13.84 3.05
C LEU A 61 -0.23 14.54 3.59
N ILE A 62 -0.13 14.64 4.92
CA ILE A 62 1.01 15.28 5.61
C ILE A 62 2.33 14.61 5.22
N MET A 63 2.35 13.27 5.20
CA MET A 63 3.55 12.50 4.83
C MET A 63 3.91 12.64 3.35
N ARG A 64 2.92 12.68 2.45
CA ARG A 64 3.13 12.94 1.02
C ARG A 64 3.72 14.32 0.78
N ILE A 65 3.21 15.34 1.45
CA ILE A 65 3.73 16.72 1.36
C ILE A 65 5.16 16.79 1.91
N GLN A 66 5.43 16.14 3.05
CA GLN A 66 6.79 16.06 3.59
C GLN A 66 7.75 15.43 2.56
N LYS A 67 7.34 14.33 1.91
CA LYS A 67 8.13 13.66 0.88
C LYS A 67 8.36 14.55 -0.33
N ASP A 68 7.34 15.26 -0.79
CA ASP A 68 7.45 16.21 -1.90
C ASP A 68 8.46 17.31 -1.60
N ILE A 69 8.46 17.85 -0.36
CA ILE A 69 9.43 18.84 0.10
C ILE A 69 10.84 18.26 0.13
N LYS A 70 11.03 17.10 0.75
CA LYS A 70 12.35 16.42 0.83
C LYS A 70 12.94 16.12 -0.55
N GLN A 71 12.10 15.85 -1.53
CA GLN A 71 12.52 15.55 -2.91
C GLN A 71 12.62 16.80 -3.80
N GLY A 72 12.41 18.00 -3.26
CA GLY A 72 12.44 19.24 -4.03
C GLY A 72 11.29 19.40 -5.03
N ARG A 73 10.26 18.54 -4.97
CA ARG A 73 9.05 18.63 -5.80
C ARG A 73 8.11 19.75 -5.31
N ARG A 74 8.29 20.21 -4.07
CA ARG A 74 7.54 21.32 -3.47
C ARG A 74 8.44 22.18 -2.59
N LYS A 75 8.32 23.51 -2.67
CA LYS A 75 8.97 24.42 -1.70
C LYS A 75 8.15 24.46 -0.41
N GLY A 76 8.81 24.38 0.74
CA GLY A 76 8.15 24.45 2.03
C GLY A 76 9.06 24.01 3.18
N ILE A 77 8.58 24.20 4.41
CA ILE A 77 9.25 23.74 5.61
C ILE A 77 8.29 22.79 6.33
N PHE A 78 8.74 21.56 6.57
CA PHE A 78 8.02 20.62 7.40
C PHE A 78 8.49 20.74 8.85
N ARG A 79 7.56 20.79 9.80
CA ARG A 79 7.85 20.78 11.24
C ARG A 79 6.92 19.81 11.95
N SER A 80 7.43 19.18 13.00
CA SER A 80 6.69 18.28 13.89
C SER A 80 6.94 18.72 15.33
N TYR A 81 5.90 18.67 16.16
CA TYR A 81 5.91 19.18 17.52
C TYR A 81 5.29 18.15 18.48
N PRO A 82 5.96 17.01 18.72
CA PRO A 82 5.46 16.02 19.66
C PRO A 82 5.48 16.59 21.08
N ILE A 83 4.54 16.20 21.95
CA ILE A 83 4.48 16.64 23.35
C ILE A 83 5.79 16.31 24.09
N ILE A 84 6.38 15.16 23.75
CA ILE A 84 7.66 14.67 24.23
C ILE A 84 8.39 13.96 23.08
N ASP A 85 9.66 14.28 22.86
CA ASP A 85 10.47 13.63 21.82
C ASP A 85 11.21 12.38 22.35
N ASP A 86 11.93 11.69 21.45
CA ASP A 86 12.70 10.48 21.78
C ASP A 86 13.84 10.74 22.78
N ASN A 87 14.30 11.99 22.91
CA ASN A 87 15.28 12.42 23.90
C ASN A 87 14.64 12.87 25.21
N LYS A 88 13.32 12.62 25.40
CA LYS A 88 12.51 13.04 26.55
C LYS A 88 12.40 14.56 26.72
N LYS A 89 12.63 15.34 25.67
CA LYS A 89 12.44 16.79 25.70
C LYS A 89 10.96 17.13 25.52
N ILE A 90 10.44 17.96 26.42
CA ILE A 90 9.04 18.40 26.41
C ILE A 90 8.89 19.65 25.54
N SER A 91 7.94 19.62 24.59
CA SER A 91 7.72 20.73 23.66
C SER A 91 6.95 21.90 24.26
N TRP A 92 6.19 21.68 25.35
CA TRP A 92 5.45 22.73 26.04
C TRP A 92 5.70 22.75 27.57
N PRO A 93 6.92 23.14 28.01
CA PRO A 93 7.30 23.11 29.43
C PRO A 93 6.41 23.96 30.34
N ALA A 94 5.84 25.06 29.83
CA ALA A 94 4.95 25.93 30.60
C ALA A 94 3.63 25.24 30.99
N LYS A 95 3.17 24.26 30.19
CA LYS A 95 1.95 23.46 30.47
C LYS A 95 2.28 22.10 31.09
N PHE A 96 3.39 21.51 30.68
CA PHE A 96 3.88 20.23 31.17
C PHE A 96 5.31 20.40 31.70
N PRO A 97 5.49 20.88 32.95
CA PRO A 97 6.81 21.17 33.49
C PRO A 97 7.67 19.91 33.66
N THR A 98 7.03 18.76 33.91
CA THR A 98 7.72 17.49 34.13
C THR A 98 7.07 16.37 33.30
N THR A 99 7.72 15.20 33.30
CA THR A 99 7.16 14.01 32.65
C THR A 99 5.96 13.45 33.41
N LYS A 100 5.77 13.81 34.69
CA LYS A 100 4.66 13.32 35.51
C LYS A 100 3.31 13.74 34.95
N GLU A 101 3.15 15.02 34.57
CA GLU A 101 1.89 15.50 33.99
C GLU A 101 1.61 14.86 32.62
N ILE A 102 2.65 14.52 31.87
CA ILE A 102 2.54 13.81 30.59
C ILE A 102 2.09 12.37 30.81
N GLU A 103 2.60 11.68 31.84
CA GLU A 103 2.16 10.33 32.23
C GLU A 103 0.71 10.33 32.71
N GLU A 104 0.31 11.32 33.52
CA GLU A 104 -1.09 11.49 33.95
C GLU A 104 -2.01 11.74 32.75
N LEU A 105 -1.58 12.57 31.79
CA LEU A 105 -2.32 12.80 30.55
C LEU A 105 -2.44 11.52 29.72
N LYS A 106 -1.35 10.76 29.59
CA LYS A 106 -1.35 9.46 28.90
C LYS A 106 -2.33 8.48 29.53
N LEU A 107 -2.32 8.37 30.87
CA LEU A 107 -3.25 7.52 31.62
C LEU A 107 -4.71 7.98 31.44
N LYS A 108 -4.95 9.29 31.41
CA LYS A 108 -6.27 9.87 31.17
C LYS A 108 -6.82 9.53 29.78
N ILE A 109 -5.97 9.54 28.75
CA ILE A 109 -6.37 9.20 27.38
C ILE A 109 -6.70 7.72 27.28
N GLY A 110 -5.90 6.85 27.91
CA GLY A 110 -6.18 5.41 28.01
C GLY A 110 -6.08 4.61 26.70
N ASP A 111 -5.90 5.29 25.57
CA ASP A 111 -5.71 4.70 24.24
C ASP A 111 -4.28 4.94 23.75
N GLU A 112 -3.50 3.87 23.61
CA GLU A 112 -2.10 3.94 23.18
C GLU A 112 -1.94 4.37 21.71
N LYS A 113 -2.89 4.00 20.84
CA LYS A 113 -2.88 4.41 19.43
C LYS A 113 -3.10 5.92 19.35
N ALA A 114 -4.14 6.42 20.01
CA ALA A 114 -4.45 7.85 20.07
C ALA A 114 -3.29 8.64 20.71
N TRP A 115 -2.71 8.14 21.81
CA TRP A 115 -1.55 8.77 22.44
C TRP A 115 -0.38 8.97 21.47
N LYS A 116 -0.03 7.91 20.75
CA LYS A 116 1.10 7.94 19.81
C LYS A 116 0.80 8.81 18.59
N GLN A 117 -0.41 8.77 18.03
CA GLN A 117 -0.77 9.55 16.84
C GLN A 117 -0.97 11.04 17.13
N GLU A 118 -1.68 11.38 18.20
CA GLU A 118 -2.10 12.75 18.52
C GLU A 118 -1.03 13.53 19.32
N TYR A 119 -0.32 12.86 20.23
CA TYR A 119 0.58 13.55 21.16
C TYR A 119 2.06 13.32 20.85
N VAL A 120 2.46 12.08 20.53
CA VAL A 120 3.87 11.75 20.27
C VAL A 120 4.22 11.86 18.77
N LEU A 121 3.22 12.00 17.90
CA LEU A 121 3.36 12.09 16.45
C LEU A 121 4.18 10.92 15.88
N LYS A 122 3.82 9.70 16.28
CA LYS A 122 4.37 8.46 15.75
C LYS A 122 3.29 7.75 14.96
N ILE A 123 3.64 7.31 13.74
CA ILE A 123 2.77 6.44 12.94
C ILE A 123 2.65 5.13 13.70
N VAL A 124 1.45 4.85 14.20
CA VAL A 124 1.14 3.60 14.88
C VAL A 124 0.74 2.59 13.82
N TYR A 125 1.40 1.44 13.87
CA TYR A 125 0.98 0.28 13.15
C TYR A 125 0.03 -0.50 14.05
N ASP A 126 -1.12 -0.92 13.52
CA ASP A 126 -2.01 -1.84 14.23
C ASP A 126 -1.20 -3.09 14.64
N GLU A 127 -1.31 -3.48 15.91
CA GLU A 127 -0.72 -4.72 16.44
C GLU A 127 -1.24 -5.96 15.70
N SER A 128 -2.36 -5.81 15.01
CA SER A 128 -2.95 -6.82 14.16
C SER A 128 -2.26 -6.97 12.79
N ARG A 129 -1.21 -6.20 12.51
CA ARG A 129 -0.41 -6.30 11.27
C ARG A 129 0.23 -7.68 11.10
N VAL A 130 0.15 -8.20 9.87
CA VAL A 130 0.71 -9.50 9.52
C VAL A 130 2.16 -9.43 9.02
N ILE A 131 2.52 -8.38 8.27
CA ILE A 131 3.85 -8.22 7.65
C ILE A 131 4.49 -6.94 8.14
N HIS A 132 5.68 -7.04 8.72
CA HIS A 132 6.45 -5.85 9.10
C HIS A 132 7.29 -5.30 7.94
N PRO A 133 7.46 -3.96 7.85
CA PRO A 133 8.25 -3.33 6.79
C PRO A 133 9.72 -3.80 6.72
N ASP A 134 10.32 -4.14 7.86
CA ASP A 134 11.69 -4.64 7.98
C ASP A 134 11.86 -6.09 7.50
N TRP A 135 10.76 -6.82 7.26
CA TRP A 135 10.79 -8.16 6.69
C TRP A 135 10.87 -8.16 5.16
N ILE A 136 10.73 -7.01 4.51
CA ILE A 136 10.75 -6.92 3.05
C ILE A 136 12.19 -7.02 2.54
N HIS A 137 12.49 -8.11 1.84
CA HIS A 137 13.77 -8.33 1.18
C HIS A 137 13.68 -7.92 -0.29
N TYR A 138 14.60 -7.05 -0.71
CA TYR A 138 14.67 -6.58 -2.09
C TYR A 138 15.76 -7.29 -2.90
N TYR A 139 15.55 -7.44 -4.21
CA TYR A 139 16.59 -7.90 -5.14
C TYR A 139 16.92 -6.84 -6.20
N ASP A 140 18.19 -6.82 -6.64
CA ASP A 140 18.69 -6.00 -7.76
C ASP A 140 18.65 -6.76 -9.08
N LYS A 141 19.10 -8.01 -9.04
CA LYS A 141 19.08 -8.96 -10.15
C LYS A 141 18.56 -10.29 -9.65
N ILE A 142 17.78 -10.96 -10.50
CA ILE A 142 17.41 -12.34 -10.25
C ILE A 142 18.67 -13.16 -10.52
N HIS A 143 19.18 -13.84 -9.49
CA HIS A 143 20.29 -14.74 -9.67
C HIS A 143 19.72 -16.02 -10.28
N GLU A 144 19.82 -16.11 -11.60
CA GLU A 144 19.43 -17.27 -12.38
C GLU A 144 20.41 -18.40 -12.04
N PHE A 145 20.05 -19.21 -11.04
CA PHE A 145 20.63 -20.53 -10.94
C PHE A 145 19.88 -21.38 -11.96
N GLU A 146 20.41 -21.48 -13.19
CA GLU A 146 19.76 -22.20 -14.31
C GLU A 146 19.29 -23.60 -13.89
N ASP A 147 20.07 -24.31 -13.07
CA ASP A 147 19.75 -25.65 -12.55
C ASP A 147 18.63 -25.70 -11.50
N ASN A 148 18.07 -24.56 -11.08
CA ASN A 148 17.05 -24.48 -10.02
C ASN A 148 15.77 -23.78 -10.45
N PHE A 149 15.66 -23.29 -11.69
CA PHE A 149 14.40 -22.71 -12.18
C PHE A 149 13.30 -23.77 -12.21
N ARG A 150 12.11 -23.43 -11.71
CA ARG A 150 10.96 -24.35 -11.72
C ARG A 150 9.90 -23.91 -12.71
N TYR A 151 9.39 -22.69 -12.53
CA TYR A 151 8.37 -22.11 -13.40
C TYR A 151 8.20 -20.62 -13.09
N ASN A 152 7.63 -19.90 -14.05
CA ASN A 152 7.05 -18.59 -13.83
C ASN A 152 5.60 -18.76 -13.33
N ALA A 153 5.20 -17.96 -12.35
CA ALA A 153 3.85 -17.97 -11.79
C ALA A 153 3.13 -16.67 -12.15
N ILE A 154 1.86 -16.78 -12.53
CA ILE A 154 0.94 -15.65 -12.67
C ILE A 154 -0.23 -15.92 -11.73
N GLY A 155 -0.32 -15.17 -10.63
CA GLY A 155 -1.44 -15.21 -9.70
C GLY A 155 -2.48 -14.16 -10.04
N VAL A 156 -3.74 -14.57 -10.10
CA VAL A 156 -4.88 -13.71 -10.47
C VAL A 156 -5.93 -13.76 -9.36
N ASP A 157 -6.21 -12.59 -8.76
CA ASP A 157 -7.37 -12.33 -7.89
C ASP A 157 -8.38 -11.53 -8.71
N PRO A 158 -9.36 -12.19 -9.34
CA PRO A 158 -10.36 -11.52 -10.14
C PRO A 158 -11.33 -10.77 -9.24
N ALA A 159 -11.60 -9.52 -9.61
CA ALA A 159 -12.71 -8.76 -9.06
C ALA A 159 -13.50 -8.19 -10.24
N ILE A 160 -14.47 -8.98 -10.71
CA ILE A 160 -15.19 -8.69 -11.95
C ILE A 160 -16.37 -7.77 -11.65
N SER A 161 -16.14 -6.46 -11.76
CA SER A 161 -17.19 -5.45 -11.90
C SER A 161 -16.59 -4.13 -12.41
N GLU A 162 -17.33 -3.43 -13.28
CA GLU A 162 -16.96 -2.10 -13.78
C GLU A 162 -17.42 -0.95 -12.87
N SER A 163 -18.10 -1.27 -11.75
CA SER A 163 -18.59 -0.26 -10.82
C SER A 163 -17.43 0.53 -10.18
N THR A 164 -17.65 1.84 -9.97
CA THR A 164 -16.73 2.67 -9.18
C THR A 164 -16.58 2.17 -7.74
N TYR A 165 -17.53 1.38 -7.24
CA TYR A 165 -17.50 0.77 -5.90
C TYR A 165 -16.97 -0.68 -5.88
N ALA A 166 -16.59 -1.23 -7.03
CA ALA A 166 -16.08 -2.59 -7.12
C ALA A 166 -14.60 -2.71 -6.74
N ASP A 167 -14.25 -3.89 -6.21
CA ASP A 167 -12.87 -4.31 -6.03
C ASP A 167 -12.13 -4.37 -7.38
N SER A 168 -10.82 -4.13 -7.35
CA SER A 168 -9.97 -4.17 -8.54
C SER A 168 -9.40 -5.58 -8.74
N THR A 169 -9.26 -6.00 -10.00
CA THR A 169 -8.58 -7.26 -10.32
C THR A 169 -7.08 -7.06 -10.14
N GLY A 170 -6.47 -7.97 -9.39
CA GLY A 170 -5.04 -7.95 -9.16
C GLY A 170 -4.33 -9.13 -9.80
N ILE A 171 -3.20 -8.83 -10.43
CA ILE A 171 -2.34 -9.82 -11.09
C ILE A 171 -0.90 -9.63 -10.62
N VAL A 172 -0.33 -10.67 -10.03
CA VAL A 172 1.06 -10.70 -9.55
C VAL A 172 1.81 -11.77 -10.32
N THR A 173 3.00 -11.42 -10.79
CA THR A 173 3.87 -12.34 -11.54
C THR A 173 5.14 -12.61 -10.75
N ALA A 174 5.68 -13.83 -10.86
CA ALA A 174 6.86 -14.24 -10.11
C ALA A 174 7.69 -15.29 -10.85
N LYS A 175 8.99 -15.36 -10.56
CA LYS A 175 9.85 -16.50 -10.93
C LYS A 175 10.10 -17.38 -9.71
N VAL A 176 9.88 -18.69 -9.84
CA VAL A 176 10.03 -19.66 -8.74
C VAL A 176 11.26 -20.54 -8.97
N TYR A 177 12.14 -20.57 -7.98
CA TYR A 177 13.36 -21.37 -7.97
C TYR A 177 13.43 -22.28 -6.74
N GLY A 178 14.03 -23.44 -6.89
CA GLY A 178 14.35 -24.36 -5.81
C GLY A 178 13.13 -24.95 -5.10
N ASN A 179 13.39 -25.72 -4.03
CA ASN A 179 12.39 -26.46 -3.28
C ASN A 179 12.61 -26.34 -1.77
N ARG A 180 11.52 -26.41 -0.99
CA ARG A 180 11.52 -26.45 0.49
C ARG A 180 12.38 -25.33 1.10
N GLU A 181 13.58 -25.67 1.58
CA GLU A 181 14.49 -24.74 2.27
C GLU A 181 15.18 -23.78 1.28
N ASN A 182 15.49 -24.25 0.06
CA ASN A 182 16.09 -23.45 -1.01
C ASN A 182 15.06 -22.73 -1.89
N LEU A 183 13.79 -22.70 -1.47
CA LEU A 183 12.73 -22.01 -2.21
C LEU A 183 13.03 -20.51 -2.28
N LYS A 184 13.07 -19.98 -3.49
CA LYS A 184 13.17 -18.55 -3.78
C LYS A 184 12.07 -18.16 -4.77
N ILE A 185 11.24 -17.21 -4.36
CA ILE A 185 10.17 -16.63 -5.17
C ILE A 185 10.52 -15.17 -5.38
N TYR A 186 10.82 -14.81 -6.62
CA TYR A 186 11.11 -13.44 -7.01
C TYR A 186 9.84 -12.83 -7.59
N ILE A 187 9.18 -11.94 -6.85
CA ILE A 187 8.06 -11.15 -7.37
C ILE A 187 8.59 -10.23 -8.45
N LEU A 188 7.96 -10.22 -9.63
CA LEU A 188 8.36 -9.38 -10.75
C LEU A 188 7.80 -7.95 -10.60
N PRO A 189 8.44 -6.95 -11.22
CA PRO A 189 7.98 -5.56 -11.16
C PRO A 189 6.66 -5.36 -11.89
N ASN A 190 5.95 -4.30 -11.51
CA ASN A 190 4.68 -3.86 -12.08
C ASN A 190 3.51 -4.84 -11.91
N PRO A 191 3.19 -5.31 -10.68
CA PRO A 191 1.91 -5.97 -10.43
C PRO A 191 0.75 -5.10 -10.92
N ILE A 192 -0.27 -5.73 -11.49
CA ILE A 192 -1.46 -5.03 -11.97
C ILE A 192 -2.47 -5.03 -10.84
N ASN A 193 -3.06 -3.86 -10.59
CA ASN A 193 -4.20 -3.70 -9.71
C ASN A 193 -5.14 -2.67 -10.34
N LYS A 194 -6.10 -3.14 -11.15
CA LYS A 194 -6.94 -2.28 -11.98
C LYS A 194 -8.37 -2.80 -12.04
N LYS A 195 -9.34 -1.88 -12.12
CA LYS A 195 -10.72 -2.21 -12.48
C LYS A 195 -10.76 -2.68 -13.93
N MET A 196 -11.34 -3.84 -14.17
CA MET A 196 -11.44 -4.43 -15.49
C MET A 196 -12.67 -5.34 -15.57
N ASN A 197 -13.31 -5.34 -16.73
CA ASN A 197 -14.34 -6.32 -17.03
C ASN A 197 -13.75 -7.68 -17.37
N PHE A 198 -14.62 -8.67 -17.48
CA PHE A 198 -14.24 -10.05 -17.76
C PHE A 198 -13.39 -10.20 -19.03
N PRO A 199 -13.81 -9.71 -20.23
CA PRO A 199 -12.99 -9.85 -21.43
C PRO A 199 -11.61 -9.19 -21.31
N LYS A 200 -11.55 -8.00 -20.68
CA LYS A 200 -10.29 -7.29 -20.52
C LYS A 200 -9.34 -8.00 -19.56
N ALA A 201 -9.86 -8.67 -18.53
CA ALA A 201 -9.06 -9.49 -17.63
C ALA A 201 -8.42 -10.67 -18.37
N VAL A 202 -9.20 -11.41 -19.16
CA VAL A 202 -8.71 -12.54 -19.96
C VAL A 202 -7.62 -12.09 -20.94
N GLU A 203 -7.86 -11.03 -21.72
CA GLU A 203 -6.85 -10.50 -22.66
C GLU A 203 -5.58 -10.03 -21.95
N THR A 204 -5.71 -9.37 -20.79
CA THR A 204 -4.56 -8.93 -19.99
C THR A 204 -3.72 -10.12 -19.51
N ILE A 205 -4.35 -11.20 -19.06
CA ILE A 205 -3.67 -12.42 -18.63
C ILE A 205 -2.96 -13.09 -19.82
N LYS A 206 -3.61 -13.15 -20.99
CA LYS A 206 -3.03 -13.69 -22.23
C LYS A 206 -1.79 -12.91 -22.66
N ASP A 207 -1.84 -11.59 -22.63
CA ASP A 207 -0.70 -10.75 -23.01
C ASP A 207 0.48 -10.90 -22.04
N LEU A 208 0.21 -10.99 -20.73
CA LEU A 208 1.25 -11.29 -19.74
C LEU A 208 1.85 -12.68 -19.95
N TYR A 209 1.02 -13.68 -20.20
CA TYR A 209 1.46 -15.04 -20.47
C TYR A 209 2.39 -15.11 -21.68
N LYS A 210 2.04 -14.45 -22.80
CA LYS A 210 2.89 -14.38 -24.01
C LYS A 210 4.28 -13.81 -23.74
N VAL A 211 4.39 -12.84 -22.83
CA VAL A 211 5.68 -12.24 -22.46
C VAL A 211 6.45 -13.16 -21.50
N ILE A 212 5.80 -13.65 -20.46
CA ILE A 212 6.46 -14.38 -19.36
C ILE A 212 6.83 -15.81 -19.77
N SER A 213 6.04 -16.45 -20.63
CA SER A 213 6.31 -17.81 -21.12
C SER A 213 7.55 -17.94 -22.00
N GLN A 214 8.09 -16.82 -22.51
CA GLN A 214 9.36 -16.80 -23.24
C GLN A 214 10.53 -17.23 -22.34
N ASP A 215 10.42 -16.98 -21.04
CA ASP A 215 11.44 -17.28 -20.05
C ASP A 215 11.25 -18.66 -19.37
N GLY A 216 10.47 -19.55 -19.99
CA GLY A 216 10.28 -20.93 -19.53
C GLY A 216 8.86 -21.28 -19.10
N ILE A 217 8.71 -22.48 -18.51
CA ILE A 217 7.42 -23.04 -18.10
C ILE A 217 6.67 -22.03 -17.25
N THR A 218 5.44 -21.70 -17.64
CA THR A 218 4.62 -20.70 -16.95
C THR A 218 3.32 -21.34 -16.50
N LYS A 219 2.94 -21.07 -15.26
CA LYS A 219 1.68 -21.50 -14.65
C LYS A 219 0.85 -20.29 -14.29
N ILE A 220 -0.43 -20.32 -14.67
CA ILE A 220 -1.40 -19.33 -14.24
C ILE A 220 -2.26 -19.96 -13.16
N PHE A 221 -2.55 -19.19 -12.13
CA PHE A 221 -3.37 -19.62 -11.03
C PHE A 221 -4.43 -18.55 -10.77
N VAL A 222 -5.69 -18.95 -10.87
CA VAL A 222 -6.84 -18.03 -10.79
C VAL A 222 -7.63 -18.31 -9.53
N GLU A 223 -7.88 -17.29 -8.70
CA GLU A 223 -8.76 -17.40 -7.54
C GLU A 223 -10.16 -17.86 -7.97
N SER A 224 -10.63 -18.97 -7.40
CA SER A 224 -11.99 -19.45 -7.64
C SER A 224 -13.00 -18.67 -6.80
N VAL A 225 -13.51 -17.55 -7.32
CA VAL A 225 -14.65 -16.82 -6.73
C VAL A 225 -15.85 -16.87 -7.67
N ALA A 226 -16.87 -17.66 -7.33
CA ALA A 226 -18.15 -17.74 -8.05
C ALA A 226 -18.00 -17.86 -9.60
N MET A 227 -18.68 -17.02 -10.39
CA MET A 227 -18.65 -17.03 -11.87
C MET A 227 -17.27 -16.76 -12.49
N GLN A 228 -16.28 -16.35 -11.70
CA GLN A 228 -14.97 -15.92 -12.20
C GLN A 228 -14.01 -17.10 -12.49
N GLY A 229 -14.33 -18.32 -12.02
CA GLY A 229 -13.61 -19.54 -12.39
C GLY A 229 -13.60 -19.81 -13.91
N ALA A 230 -14.58 -19.27 -14.64
CA ALA A 230 -14.63 -19.32 -16.09
C ALA A 230 -13.37 -18.73 -16.77
N ILE A 231 -12.62 -17.83 -16.11
CA ILE A 231 -11.35 -17.31 -16.65
C ILE A 231 -10.36 -18.45 -16.87
N ALA A 232 -10.18 -19.34 -15.88
CA ALA A 232 -9.24 -20.46 -16.01
C ALA A 232 -9.68 -21.43 -17.13
N GLN A 233 -10.99 -21.70 -17.22
CA GLN A 233 -11.54 -22.59 -18.26
C GLN A 233 -11.37 -22.04 -19.67
N ILE A 234 -11.55 -20.73 -19.87
CA ILE A 234 -11.34 -20.07 -21.17
C ILE A 234 -9.86 -20.11 -21.55
N LEU A 235 -8.97 -19.84 -20.60
CA LEU A 235 -7.52 -19.90 -20.84
C LEU A 235 -7.09 -21.34 -21.20
N ASP A 236 -7.59 -22.35 -20.49
CA ASP A 236 -7.30 -23.75 -20.76
C ASP A 236 -7.81 -24.21 -22.14
N HIS A 237 -8.99 -23.75 -22.55
CA HIS A 237 -9.52 -23.98 -23.92
C HIS A 237 -8.66 -23.33 -25.02
N GLU A 238 -7.86 -22.32 -24.69
CA GLU A 238 -6.89 -21.69 -25.60
C GLU A 238 -5.45 -22.23 -25.41
N ASP A 239 -5.29 -23.42 -24.83
CA ASP A 239 -4.00 -24.08 -24.56
C ASP A 239 -3.07 -23.28 -23.61
N ILE A 240 -3.65 -22.44 -22.74
CA ILE A 240 -2.92 -21.66 -21.73
C ILE A 240 -3.08 -22.36 -20.36
N PRO A 241 -1.99 -22.78 -19.69
CA PRO A 241 -2.02 -23.60 -18.48
C PRO A 241 -2.49 -22.80 -17.25
N ALA A 242 -3.81 -22.71 -17.08
CA ALA A 242 -4.47 -22.00 -15.99
C ALA A 242 -5.17 -22.97 -15.03
N GLU A 243 -4.81 -22.90 -13.75
CA GLU A 243 -5.37 -23.73 -12.69
C GLU A 243 -6.30 -22.88 -11.81
N GLU A 244 -7.51 -23.39 -11.52
CA GLU A 244 -8.39 -22.79 -10.52
C GLU A 244 -7.91 -23.09 -9.10
N VAL A 245 -7.77 -22.06 -8.28
CA VAL A 245 -7.31 -22.19 -6.89
C VAL A 245 -8.44 -21.85 -5.93
N LYS A 246 -8.93 -22.87 -5.24
CA LYS A 246 -9.91 -22.71 -4.16
C LYS A 246 -9.22 -22.24 -2.89
N ILE A 247 -9.53 -21.03 -2.46
CA ILE A 247 -9.03 -20.53 -1.18
C ILE A 247 -9.81 -21.14 -0.03
N LYS A 248 -9.07 -21.42 1.04
CA LYS A 248 -9.61 -21.62 2.38
C LYS A 248 -9.06 -20.56 3.33
N GLY A 249 -9.91 -20.03 4.20
CA GLY A 249 -9.53 -19.00 5.17
C GLY A 249 -9.61 -17.57 4.63
N ASP A 250 -9.55 -16.60 5.54
CA ASP A 250 -9.57 -15.18 5.19
C ASP A 250 -8.20 -14.70 4.65
N LYS A 251 -8.17 -13.50 4.05
CA LYS A 251 -6.94 -12.92 3.46
C LYS A 251 -5.81 -12.81 4.50
N ARG A 252 -6.16 -12.51 5.76
CA ARG A 252 -5.22 -12.37 6.86
C ARG A 252 -4.54 -13.70 7.20
N ALA A 253 -5.30 -14.78 7.38
CA ALA A 253 -4.74 -16.10 7.66
C ALA A 253 -3.80 -16.58 6.55
N ARG A 254 -4.18 -16.32 5.29
CA ARG A 254 -3.30 -16.62 4.13
C ARG A 254 -1.99 -15.85 4.20
N LEU A 255 -2.04 -14.54 4.42
CA LEU A 255 -0.82 -13.73 4.50
C LEU A 255 0.05 -14.14 5.69
N SER A 256 -0.54 -14.57 6.81
CA SER A 256 0.20 -15.04 7.99
C SER A 256 1.05 -16.27 7.70
N ILE A 257 0.59 -17.15 6.79
CA ILE A 257 1.37 -18.32 6.35
C ILE A 257 2.62 -17.87 5.57
N LEU A 258 2.47 -16.84 4.74
CA LEU A 258 3.55 -16.29 3.92
C LEU A 258 4.51 -15.40 4.70
N ALA A 259 4.07 -14.84 5.83
CA ALA A 259 4.86 -13.94 6.65
C ALA A 259 6.23 -14.49 7.00
N ASN A 260 6.31 -15.78 7.36
CA ASN A 260 7.57 -16.46 7.65
C ASN A 260 8.46 -16.58 6.41
N LYS A 261 7.88 -16.83 5.22
CA LYS A 261 8.63 -16.92 3.96
C LYS A 261 9.22 -15.58 3.56
N ILE A 262 8.45 -14.50 3.76
CA ILE A 262 8.91 -13.13 3.53
C ILE A 262 10.02 -12.80 4.52
N LYS A 263 9.78 -12.97 5.82
CA LYS A 263 10.77 -12.71 6.88
C LYS A 263 12.10 -13.43 6.65
N ASN A 264 12.07 -14.69 6.23
CA ASN A 264 13.26 -15.50 5.97
C ASN A 264 13.90 -15.24 4.60
N GLY A 265 13.39 -14.28 3.82
CA GLY A 265 13.93 -13.93 2.50
C GLY A 265 13.73 -15.01 1.45
N GLN A 266 12.72 -15.88 1.60
CA GLN A 266 12.31 -16.83 0.57
C GLN A 266 11.45 -16.15 -0.50
N ILE A 267 10.69 -15.12 -0.14
CA ILE A 267 9.96 -14.25 -1.06
C ILE A 267 10.69 -12.91 -1.12
N LEU A 268 11.08 -12.49 -2.33
CA LEU A 268 11.83 -11.26 -2.57
C LEU A 268 11.07 -10.35 -3.54
N PHE A 269 11.23 -9.05 -3.34
CA PHE A 269 10.54 -8.01 -4.10
C PHE A 269 11.51 -7.17 -4.94
N PRO A 270 11.09 -6.63 -6.08
CA PRO A 270 11.94 -5.75 -6.87
C PRO A 270 12.07 -4.40 -6.16
N LYS A 271 13.24 -3.76 -6.26
CA LYS A 271 13.45 -2.40 -5.71
C LYS A 271 12.47 -1.37 -6.25
N HIS A 272 11.98 -1.57 -7.47
CA HIS A 272 11.07 -0.67 -8.16
C HIS A 272 9.88 -1.42 -8.77
N GLY A 273 8.74 -0.75 -8.90
CA GLY A 273 7.56 -1.29 -9.59
C GLY A 273 6.63 -2.17 -8.75
N ALA A 274 6.95 -2.52 -7.50
CA ALA A 274 6.07 -3.33 -6.64
C ALA A 274 5.57 -2.60 -5.37
N LYS A 275 5.72 -1.27 -5.32
CA LYS A 275 5.42 -0.48 -4.11
C LYS A 275 3.99 -0.66 -3.62
N ASP A 276 3.01 -0.62 -4.52
CA ASP A 276 1.59 -0.71 -4.13
C ASP A 276 1.25 -2.08 -3.54
N LEU A 277 1.80 -3.16 -4.10
CA LEU A 277 1.66 -4.52 -3.55
C LEU A 277 2.30 -4.62 -2.16
N ILE A 278 3.53 -4.15 -1.99
CA ILE A 278 4.23 -4.16 -0.70
C ILE A 278 3.44 -3.34 0.33
N ASP A 279 2.93 -2.18 -0.08
CA ASP A 279 2.17 -1.32 0.80
C ASP A 279 0.88 -2.00 1.27
N GLN A 280 0.14 -2.63 0.35
CA GLN A 280 -1.03 -3.44 0.66
C GLN A 280 -0.72 -4.57 1.65
N MET A 281 0.39 -5.28 1.49
CA MET A 281 0.79 -6.36 2.39
C MET A 281 1.11 -5.89 3.79
N ILE A 282 1.83 -4.77 3.92
CA ILE A 282 2.16 -4.16 5.21
C ILE A 282 0.91 -3.62 5.90
N ASP A 283 -0.04 -3.09 5.13
CA ASP A 283 -1.26 -2.48 5.67
C ASP A 283 -2.37 -3.53 5.91
N LEU A 284 -2.22 -4.78 5.44
CA LEU A 284 -3.20 -5.85 5.68
C LEU A 284 -3.28 -6.16 7.19
N GLY A 285 -4.48 -5.95 7.75
CA GLY A 285 -4.78 -6.05 9.17
C GLY A 285 -5.03 -4.70 9.82
N THR A 286 -4.37 -3.63 9.36
CA THR A 286 -4.45 -2.29 9.98
C THR A 286 -5.72 -1.51 9.64
N TYR A 287 -6.30 -1.76 8.46
CA TYR A 287 -7.44 -1.03 7.93
C TYR A 287 -8.25 -1.98 7.03
N GLY A 288 -9.48 -2.30 7.43
CA GLY A 288 -10.21 -3.44 6.88
C GLY A 288 -10.50 -3.37 5.37
N ASN A 289 -10.46 -4.55 4.76
CA ASN A 289 -10.65 -4.90 3.34
C ASN A 289 -9.68 -4.22 2.36
N ILE A 290 -8.67 -4.99 1.96
CA ILE A 290 -7.79 -4.70 0.84
C ILE A 290 -8.14 -5.67 -0.29
N SER A 291 -8.31 -5.11 -1.49
CA SER A 291 -8.85 -5.79 -2.67
C SER A 291 -7.93 -6.85 -3.26
N THR A 292 -6.62 -6.89 -2.94
CA THR A 292 -5.74 -7.86 -3.59
C THR A 292 -4.50 -8.18 -2.77
N ILE A 293 -4.42 -9.39 -2.26
CA ILE A 293 -3.12 -10.06 -2.04
C ILE A 293 -3.32 -11.52 -2.43
N PHE A 294 -3.08 -11.81 -3.71
CA PHE A 294 -2.86 -13.18 -4.16
C PHE A 294 -1.37 -13.43 -4.20
N ILE A 295 -0.89 -14.18 -3.24
CA ILE A 295 0.48 -14.71 -3.25
C ILE A 295 0.36 -16.17 -2.78
N PHE A 296 0.96 -17.10 -3.52
CA PHE A 296 0.99 -18.53 -3.24
C PHE A 296 1.98 -18.89 -2.13
#